data_AF-A0A9R0ID04-F1
#
_entry.id   AF-A0A9R0ID04-F1
#
_cell.length_a   1.000
_cell.length_b   1.000
_cell.length_c   1.000
_cell.angle_alpha   90.00
_cell.angle_beta   90.00
_cell.angle_gamma   90.00
#
_symmetry.space_group_name_H-M   'P 1'
#
loop_
_entity.id
_entity.type
_entity.pdbx_description
1 polymer ?
#
loop_
_entity_poly.entity_id
_entity_poly.type
_entity_poly.pdbx_seq_one_letter_code
_entity_poly.pdbx_strand_id
1 'polypeptide(L)'
;MDEMMEVPKEGEMTDVFLDETVSEADSKIEGFGNDASKHSVGVWCEPVVEVLSVSLRNINKNSNIMRSRAIYANIFVVDSMTNKTNTKCVIYERNVQGHEPEIIPFDGGTLSLTGPDDIMSMDRPFIGLDIFDRVVGETIVNGFKPLVKTVDMAKQNHTFEQFNKLMVHGHHESGCSAELEYLALTFGVFATVEVQLIKGRGNKRRIGEEKEEKGFKVYGTISASYNLLCSESKVNRIMLFETKEDSNDFKWVRLGCPLALSRSVVAVPAYSSLTIQVELWDFATKKLIVQGSNKFETTNHRAEKTITGLSNLDAEVTIVWEKPFKLDDPVAKKSINCGIHSHFWAPHAVEVFSIFIGRETDKPLRLHGMVAFGGGPGGFKLFNRCKDDPFILDPGRNLLPLKGPNVTLAGGDAFEISVDLEDVDGLVSIKGIVSSGYGIDHHQGGWFNRLLCSVIKGVYRSHAYFLQGASRRWSFRRHR
;
A
#
# COMPACT_ATOMS: atom_id res chain seq x y z
N MET A 1 49.82 10.69 -65.30
CA MET A 1 49.31 9.93 -64.14
C MET A 1 48.06 10.66 -63.71
N ASP A 2 46.93 10.26 -64.29
CA ASP A 2 45.58 10.67 -63.93
C ASP A 2 44.67 9.58 -64.52
N GLU A 3 44.14 8.72 -63.66
CA GLU A 3 43.09 7.76 -63.99
C GLU A 3 41.73 8.47 -63.85
N MET A 4 40.98 8.52 -64.96
CA MET A 4 39.57 8.90 -64.95
C MET A 4 38.68 7.66 -65.05
N MET A 5 37.59 7.75 -64.31
CA MET A 5 36.46 6.85 -64.13
C MET A 5 35.94 6.14 -65.38
N GLU A 6 35.68 4.84 -65.26
CA GLU A 6 34.64 4.12 -66.00
C GLU A 6 33.60 3.54 -65.02
N VAL A 7 32.33 3.75 -65.36
CA VAL A 7 31.13 3.33 -64.64
C VAL A 7 30.79 1.88 -65.02
N PRO A 8 30.41 0.98 -64.08
CA PRO A 8 29.71 -0.25 -64.41
C PRO A 8 28.20 -0.19 -64.15
N LYS A 9 27.52 -0.94 -65.01
CA LYS A 9 26.09 -1.07 -65.28
C LYS A 9 25.25 -1.60 -64.12
N GLU A 10 23.98 -1.20 -64.11
CA GLU A 10 22.88 -1.78 -63.33
C GLU A 10 22.73 -3.29 -63.62
N GLY A 11 22.63 -4.08 -62.55
CA GLY A 11 22.33 -5.52 -62.61
C GLY A 11 22.56 -6.22 -61.27
N GLU A 12 21.45 -6.56 -60.61
CA GLU A 12 21.29 -7.56 -59.54
C GLU A 12 22.03 -7.33 -58.22
N MET A 13 21.43 -6.52 -57.35
CA MET A 13 21.60 -6.63 -55.90
C MET A 13 20.36 -7.34 -55.35
N THR A 14 20.53 -8.61 -54.96
CA THR A 14 19.53 -9.33 -54.15
C THR A 14 19.49 -8.71 -52.77
N ASP A 15 18.50 -7.85 -52.54
CA ASP A 15 18.08 -7.45 -51.19
C ASP A 15 17.50 -8.68 -50.48
N VAL A 16 18.28 -9.26 -49.57
CA VAL A 16 17.75 -10.18 -48.56
C VAL A 16 17.09 -9.32 -47.48
N PHE A 17 15.85 -8.91 -47.74
CA PHE A 17 14.94 -8.52 -46.67
C PHE A 17 14.63 -9.78 -45.86
N LEU A 18 15.23 -9.91 -44.67
CA LEU A 18 14.71 -10.79 -43.63
C LEU A 18 13.41 -10.16 -43.13
N ASP A 19 12.32 -10.58 -43.77
CA ASP A 19 10.96 -10.38 -43.32
C ASP A 19 10.76 -11.18 -42.02
N GLU A 20 11.04 -10.58 -40.86
CA GLU A 20 10.55 -11.09 -39.58
C GLU A 20 9.07 -10.74 -39.44
N THR A 21 8.23 -11.37 -40.27
CA THR A 21 6.82 -11.56 -39.95
C THR A 21 6.74 -12.45 -38.72
N VAL A 22 6.68 -11.84 -37.54
CA VAL A 22 6.25 -12.53 -36.32
C VAL A 22 4.80 -12.96 -36.55
N SER A 23 4.63 -14.26 -36.80
CA SER A 23 3.35 -14.94 -36.88
C SER A 23 2.44 -14.54 -35.70
N GLU A 24 1.26 -13.98 -35.99
CA GLU A 24 0.21 -13.73 -34.98
C GLU A 24 -0.13 -14.99 -34.17
N ALA A 25 0.17 -16.18 -34.70
CA ALA A 25 -0.13 -17.48 -34.08
C ALA A 25 0.75 -17.82 -32.87
N ASP A 26 1.96 -17.25 -32.71
CA ASP A 26 2.86 -17.61 -31.60
C ASP A 26 2.54 -16.90 -30.27
N SER A 27 1.72 -15.85 -30.33
CA SER A 27 1.36 -15.00 -29.19
C SER A 27 0.19 -15.55 -28.35
N LYS A 28 -0.68 -16.38 -28.96
CA LYS A 28 -1.93 -16.85 -28.36
C LYS A 28 -1.74 -18.22 -27.70
N ILE A 29 -2.30 -18.41 -26.50
CA ILE A 29 -2.22 -19.67 -25.75
C ILE A 29 -3.52 -20.46 -25.97
N GLU A 30 -3.43 -21.69 -26.48
CA GLU A 30 -4.55 -22.63 -26.54
C GLU A 30 -4.70 -23.32 -25.18
N GLY A 31 -5.66 -22.85 -24.37
CA GLY A 31 -6.01 -23.44 -23.08
C GLY A 31 -5.13 -22.96 -21.92
N PHE A 32 -5.74 -22.35 -20.91
CA PHE A 32 -5.09 -22.08 -19.63
C PHE A 32 -4.93 -23.40 -18.87
N GLY A 33 -3.69 -23.79 -18.59
CA GLY A 33 -3.39 -25.01 -17.85
C GLY A 33 -3.97 -24.99 -16.44
N ASN A 34 -4.74 -26.03 -16.09
CA ASN A 34 -5.43 -26.21 -14.80
C ASN A 34 -4.50 -26.28 -13.57
N ASP A 35 -3.17 -26.34 -13.74
CA ASP A 35 -2.23 -26.56 -12.63
C ASP A 35 -1.86 -25.29 -11.84
N ALA A 36 -2.07 -24.10 -12.41
CA ALA A 36 -1.78 -22.84 -11.71
C ALA A 36 -2.85 -22.47 -10.64
N SER A 37 -3.97 -23.20 -10.61
CA SER A 37 -5.08 -23.01 -9.67
C SER A 37 -4.75 -23.34 -8.20
N LYS A 38 -3.61 -23.98 -7.91
CA LYS A 38 -3.19 -24.32 -6.55
C LYS A 38 -2.39 -23.23 -5.82
N HIS A 39 -1.96 -22.17 -6.51
CA HIS A 39 -1.12 -21.12 -5.95
C HIS A 39 -1.66 -19.72 -6.27
N SER A 40 -2.82 -19.39 -5.69
CA SER A 40 -3.33 -18.01 -5.62
C SER A 40 -2.49 -17.17 -4.64
N VAL A 41 -1.33 -16.69 -5.07
CA VAL A 41 -0.43 -15.87 -4.23
C VAL A 41 -0.21 -14.50 -4.87
N GLY A 42 -1.30 -13.84 -5.27
CA GLY A 42 -1.31 -12.46 -5.73
C GLY A 42 -1.90 -11.54 -4.66
N VAL A 43 -1.24 -10.41 -4.38
CA VAL A 43 -1.77 -9.33 -3.54
C VAL A 43 -2.02 -8.11 -4.40
N TRP A 44 -3.26 -7.66 -4.48
CA TRP A 44 -3.65 -6.37 -5.04
C TRP A 44 -3.22 -5.24 -4.12
N CYS A 45 -2.64 -4.21 -4.70
CA CYS A 45 -2.08 -3.07 -3.99
C CYS A 45 -2.18 -1.80 -4.85
N GLU A 46 -1.83 -0.67 -4.25
CA GLU A 46 -1.83 0.63 -4.92
C GLU A 46 -0.67 1.50 -4.40
N PRO A 47 -0.34 2.59 -5.12
CA PRO A 47 0.57 3.59 -4.60
C PRO A 47 -0.09 4.38 -3.47
N VAL A 48 0.45 4.27 -2.25
CA VAL A 48 -0.09 4.87 -1.01
C VAL A 48 0.97 5.71 -0.28
N VAL A 49 0.49 6.47 0.69
CA VAL A 49 1.33 7.20 1.64
C VAL A 49 0.97 6.82 3.06
N GLU A 50 1.97 6.82 3.93
CA GLU A 50 1.89 6.44 5.33
C GLU A 50 2.51 7.58 6.16
N VAL A 51 1.67 8.32 6.89
CA VAL A 51 2.14 9.43 7.74
C VAL A 51 2.72 8.86 9.03
N LEU A 52 4.01 9.08 9.24
CA LEU A 52 4.77 8.47 10.33
C LEU A 52 4.83 9.39 11.56
N SER A 53 5.08 10.69 11.35
CA SER A 53 5.23 11.63 12.44
C SER A 53 4.90 13.06 12.02
N VAL A 54 4.38 13.86 12.96
CA VAL A 54 4.31 15.31 12.84
C VAL A 54 4.99 15.91 14.07
N SER A 55 6.06 16.66 13.86
CA SER A 55 6.86 17.27 14.91
C SER A 55 6.86 18.78 14.78
N LEU A 56 6.51 19.47 15.86
CA LEU A 56 6.65 20.92 15.94
C LEU A 56 8.10 21.28 16.23
N ARG A 57 8.62 22.28 15.52
CA ARG A 57 9.95 22.85 15.71
C ARG A 57 9.80 24.34 15.97
N ASN A 58 10.45 24.83 17.02
CA ASN A 58 10.51 26.25 17.33
C ASN A 58 11.95 26.76 17.14
N ILE A 59 12.13 27.67 16.19
CA ILE A 59 13.44 28.24 15.86
C ILE A 59 13.78 29.42 16.79
N ASN A 60 12.77 30.02 17.42
CA ASN A 60 12.94 31.20 18.25
C ASN A 60 13.36 30.80 19.67
N LYS A 61 14.67 30.66 19.89
CA LYS A 61 15.27 30.27 21.19
C LYS A 61 15.33 31.41 22.23
N ASN A 62 14.81 32.60 21.91
CA ASN A 62 15.02 33.82 22.68
C ASN A 62 14.05 34.04 23.85
N SER A 63 13.53 32.98 24.47
CA SER A 63 12.75 33.11 25.70
C SER A 63 13.40 32.32 26.83
N ASN A 64 13.81 33.03 27.89
CA ASN A 64 14.20 32.52 29.22
C ASN A 64 13.03 31.79 29.94
N ILE A 65 12.19 31.09 29.18
CA ILE A 65 10.90 30.55 29.62
C ILE A 65 10.99 29.04 29.45
N MET A 66 11.29 28.32 30.53
CA MET A 66 11.04 26.88 30.65
C MET A 66 9.52 26.64 30.71
N ARG A 67 8.81 26.77 29.59
CA ARG A 67 7.40 26.38 29.50
C ARG A 67 7.25 25.19 28.57
N SER A 68 6.18 24.43 28.75
CA SER A 68 5.61 23.55 27.74
C SER A 68 4.57 24.31 26.92
N ARG A 69 4.25 23.82 25.74
CA ARG A 69 3.12 24.31 24.92
C ARG A 69 1.89 23.46 25.16
N ALA A 70 0.72 24.06 25.03
CA ALA A 70 -0.57 23.38 25.13
C ALA A 70 -1.27 23.45 23.78
N ILE A 71 -1.16 22.37 23.01
CA ILE A 71 -1.50 22.33 21.59
C ILE A 71 -2.90 21.76 21.37
N TYR A 72 -3.66 22.47 20.54
CA TYR A 72 -4.83 21.96 19.84
C TYR A 72 -4.51 21.94 18.35
N ALA A 73 -4.91 20.89 17.64
CA ALA A 73 -4.69 20.85 16.20
C ALA A 73 -5.72 19.99 15.48
N ASN A 74 -5.93 20.31 14.20
CA ASN A 74 -6.61 19.46 13.24
C ASN A 74 -5.64 19.19 12.08
N ILE A 75 -5.18 17.94 11.97
CA ILE A 75 -4.30 17.48 10.91
C ILE A 75 -5.02 16.38 10.16
N PHE A 76 -5.10 16.54 8.84
CA PHE A 76 -5.89 15.67 8.00
C PHE A 76 -5.32 15.59 6.59
N VAL A 77 -5.65 14.53 5.87
CA VAL A 77 -5.33 14.35 4.46
C VAL A 77 -6.62 14.42 3.64
N VAL A 78 -6.58 15.10 2.50
CA VAL A 78 -7.68 15.17 1.53
C VAL A 78 -7.23 14.79 0.13
N ASP A 79 -8.14 14.21 -0.65
CA ASP A 79 -7.93 13.89 -2.06
C ASP A 79 -8.30 15.09 -2.94
N SER A 80 -7.29 15.84 -3.40
CA SER A 80 -7.43 17.13 -4.10
C SER A 80 -7.98 18.30 -3.27
N MET A 81 -7.54 19.51 -3.60
CA MET A 81 -8.04 20.78 -3.01
C MET A 81 -9.35 21.26 -3.66
N THR A 82 -9.89 20.53 -4.64
CA THR A 82 -11.11 20.91 -5.35
C THR A 82 -12.34 20.31 -4.68
N ASN A 83 -13.12 21.17 -4.02
CA ASN A 83 -14.36 20.99 -3.21
C ASN A 83 -15.46 19.97 -3.63
N LYS A 84 -15.26 19.04 -4.56
CA LYS A 84 -16.36 18.25 -5.13
C LYS A 84 -16.69 16.96 -4.40
N THR A 85 -15.76 16.33 -3.69
CA THR A 85 -16.00 15.14 -2.85
C THR A 85 -14.77 14.90 -1.96
N ASN A 86 -14.58 15.69 -0.90
CA ASN A 86 -13.36 15.57 -0.09
C ASN A 86 -13.46 14.38 0.85
N THR A 87 -13.00 13.20 0.41
CA THR A 87 -12.58 12.14 1.33
C THR A 87 -11.53 12.74 2.25
N LYS A 88 -11.90 13.00 3.51
CA LYS A 88 -11.03 13.57 4.54
C LYS A 88 -10.63 12.44 5.48
N CYS A 89 -9.33 12.17 5.59
CA CYS A 89 -8.82 11.26 6.59
C CYS A 89 -8.12 12.05 7.70
N VAL A 90 -8.58 11.89 8.94
CA VAL A 90 -8.03 12.59 10.10
C VAL A 90 -6.81 11.84 10.60
N ILE A 91 -5.70 12.55 10.77
CA ILE A 91 -4.43 12.03 11.31
C ILE A 91 -4.27 12.43 12.78
N TYR A 92 -4.77 13.61 13.12
CA TYR A 92 -4.74 14.13 14.48
C TYR A 92 -5.90 15.11 14.67
N GLU A 93 -6.65 14.95 15.75
CA GLU A 93 -7.66 15.92 16.13
C GLU A 93 -7.70 16.13 17.65
N ARG A 94 -7.43 17.37 18.06
CA ARG A 94 -7.74 17.87 19.39
C ARG A 94 -8.33 19.25 19.26
N ASN A 95 -9.56 19.41 19.76
CA ASN A 95 -10.30 20.67 19.72
C ASN A 95 -10.44 21.28 21.12
N VAL A 96 -10.59 22.61 21.18
CA VAL A 96 -10.68 23.38 22.43
C VAL A 96 -11.93 23.00 23.26
N GLN A 97 -12.99 22.55 22.59
CA GLN A 97 -14.31 22.37 23.19
C GLN A 97 -14.54 20.96 23.78
N GLY A 98 -13.73 19.97 23.39
CA GLY A 98 -13.97 18.56 23.74
C GLY A 98 -12.75 17.78 24.19
N HIS A 99 -11.55 18.38 24.16
CA HIS A 99 -10.32 17.67 24.48
C HIS A 99 -9.40 18.48 25.42
N GLU A 100 -8.62 17.75 26.22
CA GLU A 100 -7.44 18.31 26.86
C GLU A 100 -6.35 18.58 25.81
N PRO A 101 -5.62 19.71 25.91
CA PRO A 101 -4.56 20.02 24.97
C PRO A 101 -3.42 19.01 25.10
N GLU A 102 -2.70 18.76 24.01
CA GLU A 102 -1.47 17.99 24.10
C GLU A 102 -0.33 18.87 24.62
N ILE A 103 0.35 18.38 25.65
CA ILE A 103 1.46 19.10 26.27
C ILE A 103 2.76 18.64 25.65
N ILE A 104 3.47 19.55 24.97
CA ILE A 104 4.76 19.27 24.35
C ILE A 104 5.84 20.26 24.83
N PRO A 105 7.13 19.91 24.72
CA PRO A 105 8.22 20.85 24.98
C PRO A 105 8.15 22.10 24.09
N PHE A 106 8.59 23.25 24.61
CA PHE A 106 8.48 24.53 23.89
C PHE A 106 9.45 24.70 22.73
N ASP A 107 10.61 24.05 22.80
CA ASP A 107 11.61 23.95 21.73
C ASP A 107 11.15 23.06 20.58
N GLY A 108 10.23 22.13 20.85
CA GLY A 108 9.60 21.28 19.86
C GLY A 108 9.34 19.87 20.38
N GLY A 109 8.44 19.16 19.72
CA GLY A 109 8.05 17.81 20.10
C GLY A 109 7.21 17.15 19.02
N THR A 110 7.17 15.82 19.07
CA THR A 110 6.33 15.01 18.17
C THR A 110 4.94 14.88 18.76
N LEU A 111 3.93 15.13 17.94
CA LEU A 111 2.53 14.95 18.30
C LEU A 111 2.18 13.47 18.35
N SER A 112 1.34 13.11 19.30
CA SER A 112 0.81 11.76 19.46
C SER A 112 -0.37 11.58 18.48
N LEU A 113 -0.06 11.18 17.24
CA LEU A 113 -1.05 11.02 16.16
C LEU A 113 -2.21 10.11 16.59
N THR A 114 -3.44 10.52 16.28
CA THR A 114 -4.69 9.83 16.66
C THR A 114 -5.41 9.26 15.44
N GLY A 115 -4.64 8.88 14.42
CA GLY A 115 -5.16 8.34 13.18
C GLY A 115 -4.03 7.96 12.24
N PRO A 116 -4.35 7.47 11.02
CA PRO A 116 -5.70 7.35 10.48
C PRO A 116 -6.54 6.21 11.07
N ASP A 117 -7.85 6.42 11.09
CA ASP A 117 -8.88 5.40 11.37
C ASP A 117 -9.76 5.08 10.15
N ASP A 118 -9.48 5.71 9.01
CA ASP A 118 -10.08 5.38 7.72
C ASP A 118 -8.98 5.28 6.65
N ILE A 119 -9.27 4.50 5.63
CA ILE A 119 -8.37 4.15 4.54
C ILE A 119 -8.05 5.41 3.71
N MET A 120 -6.76 5.72 3.58
CA MET A 120 -6.26 6.86 2.80
C MET A 120 -6.02 6.50 1.33
N SER A 121 -7.01 5.89 0.68
CA SER A 121 -6.94 5.61 -0.76
C SER A 121 -7.34 6.86 -1.54
N MET A 122 -6.35 7.66 -1.91
CA MET A 122 -6.51 8.98 -2.53
C MET A 122 -5.66 9.07 -3.80
N ASP A 123 -6.12 9.73 -4.85
CA ASP A 123 -5.32 9.94 -6.07
C ASP A 123 -4.22 10.97 -5.84
N ARG A 124 -4.58 12.15 -5.32
CA ARG A 124 -3.69 13.30 -5.10
C ARG A 124 -3.79 13.79 -3.67
N PRO A 125 -3.13 13.10 -2.71
CA PRO A 125 -3.24 13.43 -1.30
C PRO A 125 -2.56 14.76 -0.96
N PHE A 126 -3.28 15.63 -0.25
CA PHE A 126 -2.74 16.83 0.39
C PHE A 126 -2.94 16.74 1.90
N ILE A 127 -1.88 16.98 2.66
CA ILE A 127 -1.99 17.12 4.11
C ILE A 127 -2.28 18.58 4.46
N GLY A 128 -3.32 18.80 5.25
CA GLY A 128 -3.66 20.07 5.88
C GLY A 128 -3.27 20.04 7.36
N LEU A 129 -2.65 21.12 7.82
CA LEU A 129 -2.29 21.33 9.22
C LEU A 129 -2.91 22.64 9.69
N ASP A 130 -3.62 22.59 10.80
CA ASP A 130 -4.07 23.75 11.56
C ASP A 130 -3.74 23.53 13.03
N ILE A 131 -2.74 24.26 13.54
CA ILE A 131 -2.15 24.04 14.86
C ILE A 131 -2.22 25.32 15.67
N PHE A 132 -2.95 25.25 16.78
CA PHE A 132 -3.19 26.34 17.73
C PHE A 132 -2.48 26.09 19.05
N ASP A 133 -1.77 27.11 19.53
CA ASP A 133 -1.15 27.09 20.85
C ASP A 133 -1.99 27.89 21.84
N ARG A 134 -2.57 27.21 22.84
CA ARG A 134 -3.38 27.84 23.88
C ARG A 134 -2.58 28.82 24.73
N VAL A 135 -1.28 28.59 24.93
CA VAL A 135 -0.43 29.45 25.77
C VAL A 135 -0.22 30.81 25.12
N VAL A 136 -0.06 30.83 23.80
CA VAL A 136 0.12 32.07 23.02
C VAL A 136 -1.25 32.66 22.62
N GLY A 137 -2.27 31.80 22.49
CA GLY A 137 -3.62 32.21 22.10
C GLY A 137 -3.78 32.39 20.59
N GLU A 138 -2.92 31.78 19.77
CA GLU A 138 -2.92 31.93 18.32
C GLU A 138 -2.61 30.62 17.56
N THR A 139 -2.97 30.62 16.28
CA THR A 139 -2.56 29.57 15.33
C THR A 139 -1.11 29.75 14.97
N ILE A 140 -0.25 28.80 15.36
CA ILE A 140 1.19 28.86 15.17
C ILE A 140 1.65 28.23 13.85
N VAL A 141 0.87 27.30 13.29
CA VAL A 141 1.11 26.68 11.98
C VAL A 141 -0.22 26.47 11.27
N ASN A 142 -0.36 26.99 10.05
CA ASN A 142 -1.50 26.74 9.18
C ASN A 142 -1.02 26.56 7.74
N GLY A 143 -1.45 25.49 7.07
CA GLY A 143 -1.14 25.33 5.66
C GLY A 143 -1.38 23.93 5.11
N PHE A 144 -1.17 23.81 3.79
CA PHE A 144 -1.31 22.57 3.05
C PHE A 144 -0.02 22.22 2.31
N LYS A 145 0.27 20.93 2.22
CA LYS A 145 1.35 20.40 1.38
C LYS A 145 0.89 19.17 0.60
N PRO A 146 1.32 19.00 -0.66
CA PRO A 146 1.10 17.77 -1.40
C PRO A 146 1.94 16.64 -0.77
N LEU A 147 1.34 15.46 -0.65
CA LEU A 147 2.05 14.22 -0.34
C LEU A 147 2.39 13.53 -1.66
N VAL A 148 3.66 13.59 -2.04
CA VAL A 148 4.14 13.01 -3.30
C VAL A 148 4.26 11.50 -3.17
N LYS A 149 3.63 10.76 -4.09
CA LYS A 149 3.74 9.31 -4.20
C LYS A 149 4.97 8.92 -5.02
N THR A 150 5.41 7.67 -4.90
CA THR A 150 6.55 7.14 -5.68
C THR A 150 6.31 7.22 -7.19
N VAL A 151 5.06 7.11 -7.63
CA VAL A 151 4.66 7.13 -9.04
C VAL A 151 4.57 8.54 -9.64
N ASP A 152 4.60 9.58 -8.80
CA ASP A 152 4.54 10.98 -9.27
C ASP A 152 5.90 11.50 -9.75
N MET A 153 7.00 10.79 -9.43
CA MET A 153 8.36 11.21 -9.76
C MET A 153 8.87 10.53 -11.05
N ALA A 154 9.28 11.34 -12.02
CA ALA A 154 9.79 10.87 -13.33
C ALA A 154 11.20 10.23 -13.30
N LYS A 155 11.73 9.82 -12.15
CA LYS A 155 13.14 9.39 -12.03
C LYS A 155 13.33 7.90 -12.37
N GLN A 156 14.44 7.61 -13.05
CA GLN A 156 14.82 6.31 -13.62
C GLN A 156 15.26 5.24 -12.59
N ASN A 157 15.41 5.62 -11.32
CA ASN A 157 15.73 4.66 -10.27
C ASN A 157 14.41 4.18 -9.67
N HIS A 158 14.02 2.94 -9.98
CA HIS A 158 12.77 2.32 -9.54
C HIS A 158 12.78 2.04 -8.02
N THR A 159 12.68 3.10 -7.22
CA THR A 159 12.56 3.04 -5.76
C THR A 159 11.11 2.76 -5.39
N PHE A 160 10.83 1.56 -4.88
CA PHE A 160 9.47 1.17 -4.49
C PHE A 160 9.00 1.86 -3.20
N GLU A 161 9.94 2.36 -2.42
CA GLU A 161 9.75 2.96 -1.10
C GLU A 161 10.53 4.28 -1.03
N GLN A 162 9.92 5.32 -0.48
CA GLN A 162 10.60 6.60 -0.30
C GLN A 162 10.19 7.27 1.01
N PHE A 163 11.16 7.51 1.89
CA PHE A 163 10.99 8.39 3.04
C PHE A 163 11.06 9.84 2.59
N ASN A 164 10.05 10.60 2.96
CA ASN A 164 9.95 12.01 2.64
C ASN A 164 9.79 12.83 3.92
N LYS A 165 10.34 14.04 3.86
CA LYS A 165 10.26 15.03 4.93
C LYS A 165 9.73 16.34 4.33
N LEU A 166 8.68 16.89 4.94
CA LEU A 166 8.08 18.14 4.52
C LEU A 166 8.09 19.13 5.68
N MET A 167 8.29 20.40 5.36
CA MET A 167 8.21 21.50 6.31
C MET A 167 7.02 22.40 5.98
N VAL A 168 6.19 22.68 6.98
CA VAL A 168 5.14 23.70 6.94
C VAL A 168 5.54 24.81 7.89
N HIS A 169 5.88 25.97 7.34
CA HIS A 169 6.28 27.12 8.13
C HIS A 169 5.03 27.80 8.70
N GLY A 170 5.12 28.14 9.99
CA GLY A 170 4.15 29.00 10.65
C GLY A 170 4.26 30.45 10.22
N HIS A 171 3.45 31.30 10.84
CA HIS A 171 3.55 32.75 10.63
C HIS A 171 4.94 33.26 11.03
N HIS A 172 5.45 34.27 10.30
CA HIS A 172 6.81 34.79 10.46
C HIS A 172 7.13 35.23 11.91
N GLU A 173 6.11 35.65 12.66
CA GLU A 173 6.23 36.10 14.05
C GLU A 173 6.26 34.94 15.07
N SER A 174 5.65 33.79 14.77
CA SER A 174 5.60 32.65 15.71
C SER A 174 6.94 31.91 15.80
N GLY A 175 7.76 31.95 14.74
CA GLY A 175 9.02 31.21 14.65
C GLY A 175 8.85 29.69 14.69
N CYS A 176 7.61 29.20 14.59
CA CYS A 176 7.25 27.80 14.64
C CYS A 176 7.14 27.21 13.23
N SER A 177 7.42 25.92 13.11
CA SER A 177 7.18 25.13 11.90
C SER A 177 6.78 23.71 12.28
N ALA A 178 6.02 23.05 11.43
CA ALA A 178 5.75 21.63 11.53
C ALA A 178 6.61 20.87 10.54
N GLU A 179 7.37 19.90 11.03
CA GLU A 179 8.04 18.88 10.26
C GLU A 179 7.14 17.65 10.16
N LEU A 180 6.94 17.15 8.95
CA LEU A 180 6.16 15.96 8.67
C LEU A 180 7.08 14.91 8.07
N GLU A 181 7.06 13.70 8.61
CA GLU A 181 7.72 12.54 8.02
C GLU A 181 6.66 11.56 7.52
N TYR A 182 6.79 11.12 6.27
CA TYR A 182 5.90 10.14 5.68
C TYR A 182 6.66 9.18 4.76
N LEU A 183 6.12 7.98 4.60
CA LEU A 183 6.63 6.94 3.71
C LEU A 183 5.69 6.82 2.51
N ALA A 184 6.23 6.96 1.30
CA ALA A 184 5.52 6.64 0.07
C ALA A 184 5.85 5.19 -0.34
N LEU A 185 4.81 4.41 -0.66
CA LEU A 185 4.90 3.02 -1.08
C LEU A 185 4.28 2.87 -2.46
N THR A 186 5.00 2.23 -3.38
CA THR A 186 4.49 1.91 -4.74
C THR A 186 3.50 0.75 -4.70
N PHE A 187 3.79 -0.24 -3.86
CA PHE A 187 3.03 -1.47 -3.70
C PHE A 187 2.51 -1.55 -2.27
N GLY A 188 1.57 -0.67 -1.91
CA GLY A 188 1.00 -0.63 -0.56
C GLY A 188 -0.38 -1.25 -0.46
N VAL A 189 -0.66 -1.84 0.70
CA VAL A 189 -1.98 -2.35 1.12
C VAL A 189 -2.30 -1.74 2.47
N PHE A 190 -3.54 -1.32 2.68
CA PHE A 190 -3.99 -0.86 3.98
C PHE A 190 -4.42 -2.05 4.84
N ALA A 191 -3.98 -2.04 6.09
CA ALA A 191 -4.38 -2.98 7.13
C ALA A 191 -5.22 -2.23 8.17
N THR A 192 -6.48 -2.62 8.31
CA THR A 192 -7.31 -2.21 9.44
C THR A 192 -7.06 -3.20 10.58
N VAL A 193 -6.53 -2.70 11.69
CA VAL A 193 -6.13 -3.47 12.87
C VAL A 193 -7.21 -3.37 13.94
N GLU A 194 -7.66 -4.51 14.42
CA GLU A 194 -8.55 -4.62 15.56
C GLU A 194 -7.93 -5.54 16.60
N VAL A 195 -7.99 -5.14 17.87
CA VAL A 195 -7.49 -5.93 19.00
C VAL A 195 -8.57 -6.03 20.05
N GLN A 196 -8.87 -7.24 20.51
CA GLN A 196 -9.82 -7.48 21.60
C GLN A 196 -9.26 -8.46 22.63
N LEU A 197 -9.69 -8.31 23.88
CA LEU A 197 -9.35 -9.25 24.95
C LEU A 197 -10.42 -10.34 25.06
N ILE A 198 -10.02 -11.59 25.06
CA ILE A 198 -10.91 -12.77 25.15
C ILE A 198 -10.50 -13.68 26.32
N LYS A 199 -11.39 -14.58 26.74
CA LYS A 199 -11.04 -15.61 27.73
C LYS A 199 -10.10 -16.64 27.10
N GLY A 200 -9.04 -16.99 27.82
CA GLY A 200 -8.02 -17.92 27.33
C GLY A 200 -8.56 -19.32 27.07
N ARG A 201 -8.12 -19.94 25.96
CA ARG A 201 -8.64 -21.23 25.46
C ARG A 201 -8.48 -22.41 26.44
N GLY A 202 -7.65 -22.28 27.48
CA GLY A 202 -7.43 -23.30 28.52
C GLY A 202 -8.60 -23.51 29.50
N ASN A 203 -9.59 -22.60 29.53
CA ASN A 203 -10.74 -22.71 30.43
C ASN A 203 -12.01 -23.20 29.70
N LYS A 204 -12.10 -24.51 29.46
CA LYS A 204 -13.41 -25.18 29.28
C LYS A 204 -14.14 -25.23 30.63
N ARG A 205 -14.62 -24.08 31.14
CA ARG A 205 -15.64 -24.09 32.20
C ARG A 205 -17.02 -24.13 31.57
N ARG A 206 -17.83 -25.00 32.16
CA ARG A 206 -19.15 -25.45 31.74
C ARG A 206 -20.08 -24.27 31.50
N ILE A 207 -20.95 -24.44 30.50
CA ILE A 207 -22.14 -23.64 30.25
C ILE A 207 -22.91 -23.50 31.58
N GLY A 208 -23.08 -22.26 32.03
CA GLY A 208 -23.87 -21.91 33.22
C GLY A 208 -23.25 -20.74 33.98
N GLU A 209 -23.84 -19.55 33.80
CA GLU A 209 -23.75 -18.38 34.70
C GLU A 209 -22.35 -17.71 34.78
N GLU A 210 -22.16 -16.42 34.50
CA GLU A 210 -22.75 -15.25 35.14
C GLU A 210 -22.89 -14.08 34.15
N LYS A 211 -24.02 -13.37 34.24
CA LYS A 211 -24.32 -12.11 33.56
C LYS A 211 -23.69 -10.92 34.28
N GLU A 212 -22.37 -10.88 34.41
CA GLU A 212 -21.68 -9.63 34.68
C GLU A 212 -20.62 -9.39 33.61
N GLU A 213 -20.84 -8.33 32.83
CA GLU A 213 -19.86 -7.76 31.92
C GLU A 213 -18.70 -7.19 32.73
N LYS A 214 -17.81 -8.06 33.21
CA LYS A 214 -16.55 -7.62 33.83
C LYS A 214 -15.72 -6.91 32.76
N GLY A 215 -15.73 -5.59 32.82
CA GLY A 215 -14.76 -4.76 32.13
C GLY A 215 -13.47 -4.63 32.93
N PHE A 216 -12.37 -4.41 32.23
CA PHE A 216 -11.03 -4.27 32.80
C PHE A 216 -10.51 -2.88 32.48
N LYS A 217 -9.80 -2.28 33.43
CA LYS A 217 -9.03 -1.07 33.19
C LYS A 217 -7.64 -1.50 32.74
N VAL A 218 -7.23 -1.12 31.54
CA VAL A 218 -5.94 -1.53 30.98
C VAL A 218 -5.07 -0.32 30.65
N TYR A 219 -3.76 -0.53 30.74
CA TYR A 219 -2.71 0.35 30.24
C TYR A 219 -1.64 -0.48 29.53
N GLY A 220 -0.75 0.17 28.77
CA GLY A 220 0.30 -0.51 28.01
C GLY A 220 0.40 0.00 26.58
N THR A 221 0.86 -0.87 25.67
CA THR A 221 1.12 -0.53 24.28
C THR A 221 0.64 -1.58 23.28
N ILE A 222 0.17 -1.10 22.13
CA ILE A 222 0.00 -1.89 20.91
C ILE A 222 0.72 -1.17 19.79
N SER A 223 1.57 -1.87 19.06
CA SER A 223 2.33 -1.28 17.97
C SER A 223 2.46 -2.21 16.77
N ALA A 224 2.57 -1.60 15.60
CA ALA A 224 2.78 -2.24 14.31
C ALA A 224 4.22 -2.03 13.83
N SER A 225 4.76 -3.02 13.12
CA SER A 225 6.07 -2.91 12.46
C SER A 225 6.11 -3.77 11.20
N TYR A 226 6.95 -3.39 10.24
CA TYR A 226 7.18 -4.14 9.01
C TYR A 226 8.56 -3.83 8.41
N ASN A 227 9.02 -4.73 7.54
CA ASN A 227 10.29 -4.60 6.84
C ASN A 227 10.10 -3.98 5.45
N LEU A 228 11.13 -3.33 4.94
CA LEU A 228 11.22 -2.79 3.59
C LEU A 228 12.11 -3.68 2.70
N LEU A 229 11.92 -3.65 1.38
CA LEU A 229 12.51 -4.63 0.45
C LEU A 229 14.04 -4.51 0.34
N CYS A 230 14.55 -3.28 0.31
CA CYS A 230 15.96 -2.99 0.01
C CYS A 230 16.61 -2.06 1.04
N SER A 231 16.06 -1.98 2.25
CA SER A 231 16.61 -1.14 3.32
C SER A 231 16.87 -1.96 4.57
N GLU A 232 18.03 -1.75 5.19
CA GLU A 232 18.23 -2.11 6.60
C GLU A 232 17.25 -1.34 7.52
N SER A 233 16.66 -0.26 6.99
CA SER A 233 15.64 0.53 7.68
C SER A 233 14.35 -0.28 7.76
N LYS A 234 13.99 -0.63 8.98
CA LYS A 234 12.69 -1.16 9.34
C LYS A 234 11.81 -0.01 9.80
N VAL A 235 10.52 -0.06 9.45
CA VAL A 235 9.53 0.76 10.16
C VAL A 235 9.29 0.04 11.48
N ASN A 236 10.11 0.42 12.47
CA ASN A 236 10.26 -0.34 13.71
C ASN A 236 9.06 -0.22 14.64
N ARG A 237 8.29 0.88 14.57
CA ARG A 237 7.18 1.08 15.49
C ARG A 237 6.21 2.16 15.02
N ILE A 238 5.01 1.74 14.61
CA ILE A 238 3.83 2.60 14.48
C ILE A 238 2.98 2.34 15.72
N MET A 239 2.75 3.35 16.54
CA MET A 239 1.94 3.23 17.75
C MET A 239 0.45 3.23 17.41
N LEU A 240 -0.24 2.16 17.79
CA LEU A 240 -1.68 1.98 17.59
C LEU A 240 -2.45 2.23 18.90
N PHE A 241 -1.81 1.99 20.03
CA PHE A 241 -2.35 2.27 21.35
C PHE A 241 -1.19 2.53 22.31
N GLU A 242 -1.31 3.58 23.12
CA GLU A 242 -0.42 3.84 24.25
C GLU A 242 -1.23 4.39 25.41
N THR A 243 -1.02 3.83 26.59
CA THR A 243 -1.46 4.42 27.85
C THR A 243 -0.41 4.12 28.89
N LYS A 244 0.14 5.17 29.51
CA LYS A 244 1.29 5.06 30.41
C LYS A 244 0.84 4.64 31.81
N GLU A 245 1.68 3.89 32.51
CA GLU A 245 1.40 3.44 33.87
C GLU A 245 1.15 4.58 34.85
N ASP A 246 1.98 5.62 34.76
CA ASP A 246 1.94 6.79 35.64
C ASP A 246 0.88 7.82 35.22
N SER A 247 0.22 7.60 34.08
CA SER A 247 -0.94 8.40 33.74
C SER A 247 -2.12 7.95 34.58
N ASN A 248 -2.88 8.89 35.15
CA ASN A 248 -4.21 8.59 35.69
C ASN A 248 -5.22 8.20 34.58
N ASP A 249 -4.75 8.03 33.34
CA ASP A 249 -5.51 7.61 32.18
C ASP A 249 -5.50 6.08 32.10
N PHE A 250 -6.67 5.51 31.79
CA PHE A 250 -6.85 4.08 31.59
C PHE A 250 -7.94 3.88 30.56
N LYS A 251 -7.85 2.80 29.79
CA LYS A 251 -8.97 2.39 28.94
C LYS A 251 -9.79 1.31 29.60
N TRP A 252 -11.09 1.55 29.64
CA TRP A 252 -12.06 0.52 30.00
C TRP A 252 -12.27 -0.39 28.80
N VAL A 253 -12.01 -1.69 28.97
CA VAL A 253 -12.15 -2.71 27.93
C VAL A 253 -13.13 -3.75 28.39
N ARG A 254 -14.08 -4.08 27.52
CA ARG A 254 -15.02 -5.19 27.72
C ARG A 254 -14.53 -6.41 26.96
N LEU A 255 -14.64 -7.59 27.57
CA LEU A 255 -14.22 -8.84 26.92
C LEU A 255 -15.02 -9.10 25.64
N GLY A 256 -14.32 -9.51 24.58
CA GLY A 256 -14.89 -9.74 23.25
C GLY A 256 -15.36 -8.47 22.54
N CYS A 257 -14.98 -7.29 23.04
CA CYS A 257 -15.19 -6.03 22.35
C CYS A 257 -13.84 -5.44 21.91
N PRO A 258 -13.79 -4.81 20.72
CA PRO A 258 -12.60 -4.11 20.26
C PRO A 258 -12.12 -3.06 21.25
N LEU A 259 -10.81 -3.03 21.47
CA LEU A 259 -10.13 -1.97 22.20
C LEU A 259 -10.07 -0.72 21.32
N ALA A 260 -10.42 0.44 21.87
CA ALA A 260 -10.32 1.71 21.17
C ALA A 260 -8.85 2.08 20.97
N LEU A 261 -8.33 1.83 19.77
CA LEU A 261 -6.99 2.21 19.34
C LEU A 261 -6.94 3.74 19.12
N SER A 262 -5.78 4.34 19.33
CA SER A 262 -5.53 5.72 18.89
C SER A 262 -5.35 5.80 17.38
N ARG A 263 -5.02 4.67 16.74
CA ARG A 263 -4.85 4.55 15.31
C ARG A 263 -5.13 3.10 14.92
N SER A 264 -6.02 2.89 13.96
CA SER A 264 -6.42 1.55 13.52
C SER A 264 -5.98 1.18 12.12
N VAL A 265 -5.64 2.15 11.25
CA VAL A 265 -5.25 1.88 9.85
C VAL A 265 -3.75 2.10 9.63
N VAL A 266 -3.10 1.16 8.95
CA VAL A 266 -1.67 1.20 8.61
C VAL A 266 -1.46 0.85 7.14
N ALA A 267 -0.70 1.65 6.40
CA ALA A 267 -0.21 1.24 5.08
C ALA A 267 1.03 0.34 5.22
N VAL A 268 1.01 -0.81 4.54
CA VAL A 268 2.03 -1.85 4.60
C VAL A 268 2.48 -2.22 3.19
N PRO A 269 3.79 -2.42 2.93
CA PRO A 269 4.24 -2.92 1.65
C PRO A 269 3.69 -4.33 1.37
N ALA A 270 3.10 -4.54 0.20
CA ALA A 270 2.40 -5.78 -0.20
C ALA A 270 3.28 -7.03 -0.23
N TYR A 271 4.60 -6.88 -0.30
CA TYR A 271 5.60 -7.95 -0.21
C TYR A 271 6.09 -8.21 1.23
N SER A 272 5.78 -7.31 2.16
CA SER A 272 6.17 -7.44 3.55
C SER A 272 5.08 -8.12 4.37
N SER A 273 5.34 -8.28 5.66
CA SER A 273 4.35 -8.78 6.59
C SER A 273 4.25 -7.82 7.76
N LEU A 274 3.05 -7.64 8.28
CA LEU A 274 2.77 -6.77 9.40
C LEU A 274 2.95 -7.53 10.71
N THR A 275 3.82 -7.05 11.59
CA THR A 275 3.95 -7.59 12.95
C THR A 275 3.23 -6.68 13.92
N ILE A 276 2.24 -7.23 14.62
CA ILE A 276 1.53 -6.55 15.72
C ILE A 276 2.11 -7.04 17.03
N GLN A 277 2.66 -6.13 17.82
CA GLN A 277 3.14 -6.36 19.17
C GLN A 277 2.15 -5.78 20.17
N VAL A 278 1.80 -6.58 21.17
CA VAL A 278 0.84 -6.24 22.22
C VAL A 278 1.53 -6.42 23.57
N GLU A 279 1.43 -5.42 24.42
CA GLU A 279 1.82 -5.50 25.83
C GLU A 279 0.81 -4.71 26.67
N LEU A 280 -0.06 -5.42 27.39
CA LEU A 280 -1.14 -4.82 28.17
C LEU A 280 -1.10 -5.30 29.61
N TRP A 281 -1.39 -4.38 30.53
CA TRP A 281 -1.37 -4.57 31.97
C TRP A 281 -2.71 -4.19 32.57
N ASP A 282 -3.11 -4.88 33.64
CA ASP A 282 -4.29 -4.55 34.41
C ASP A 282 -3.98 -3.38 35.35
N PHE A 283 -4.73 -2.29 35.23
CA PHE A 283 -4.48 -1.05 35.96
C PHE A 283 -4.67 -1.21 37.47
N ALA A 284 -5.63 -2.03 37.91
CA ALA A 284 -5.98 -2.16 39.33
C ALA A 284 -5.01 -3.09 40.06
N THR A 285 -4.64 -4.20 39.43
CA THR A 285 -3.78 -5.23 40.02
C THR A 285 -2.32 -5.09 39.66
N LYS A 286 -1.98 -4.23 38.69
CA LYS A 286 -0.63 -4.02 38.15
C LYS A 286 0.01 -5.31 37.63
N LYS A 287 -0.82 -6.24 37.14
CA LYS A 287 -0.37 -7.52 36.59
C LYS A 287 -0.39 -7.49 35.07
N LEU A 288 0.63 -8.07 34.46
CA LEU A 288 0.71 -8.25 33.02
C LEU A 288 -0.43 -9.16 32.56
N ILE A 289 -1.21 -8.68 31.60
CA ILE A 289 -2.33 -9.42 31.00
C ILE A 289 -1.81 -10.26 29.84
N VAL A 290 -1.18 -9.61 28.88
CA VAL A 290 -0.71 -10.22 27.63
C VAL A 290 0.54 -9.49 27.18
N GLN A 291 1.55 -10.27 26.77
CA GLN A 291 2.74 -9.76 26.12
C GLN A 291 3.13 -10.73 25.01
N GLY A 292 3.26 -10.21 23.80
CA GLY A 292 3.69 -11.02 22.66
C GLY A 292 3.51 -10.29 21.35
N SER A 293 3.73 -11.01 20.26
CA SER A 293 3.53 -10.48 18.93
C SER A 293 3.06 -11.56 17.97
N ASN A 294 2.36 -11.14 16.91
CA ASN A 294 1.96 -11.99 15.81
C ASN A 294 2.31 -11.32 14.48
N LYS A 295 2.81 -12.13 13.55
CA LYS A 295 3.14 -11.72 12.18
C LYS A 295 2.00 -12.10 11.23
N PHE A 296 1.54 -11.15 10.43
CA PHE A 296 0.46 -11.28 9.46
C PHE A 296 1.00 -11.08 8.06
N GLU A 297 0.93 -12.12 7.23
CA GLU A 297 1.28 -11.98 5.82
C GLU A 297 0.25 -11.12 5.11
N THR A 298 0.73 -10.17 4.30
CA THR A 298 -0.13 -9.36 3.44
C THR A 298 -0.91 -10.25 2.47
N THR A 299 -2.20 -9.99 2.39
CA THR A 299 -3.17 -10.64 1.49
C THR A 299 -4.24 -9.59 1.12
N ASN A 300 -5.32 -9.99 0.46
CA ASN A 300 -6.54 -9.17 0.35
C ASN A 300 -7.73 -9.85 1.04
N HIS A 301 -7.47 -10.50 2.18
CA HIS A 301 -8.45 -11.25 2.96
C HIS A 301 -8.37 -10.90 4.44
N ARG A 302 -9.38 -11.28 5.24
CA ARG A 302 -9.30 -11.15 6.70
C ARG A 302 -8.34 -12.19 7.27
N ALA A 303 -7.50 -11.79 8.22
CA ALA A 303 -6.63 -12.68 8.97
C ALA A 303 -6.80 -12.46 10.47
N GLU A 304 -6.73 -13.53 11.26
CA GLU A 304 -6.95 -13.49 12.70
C GLU A 304 -5.94 -14.39 13.40
N LYS A 305 -5.33 -13.88 14.47
CA LYS A 305 -4.40 -14.64 15.32
C LYS A 305 -4.54 -14.24 16.78
N THR A 306 -4.34 -15.21 17.66
CA THR A 306 -4.40 -15.02 19.11
C THR A 306 -2.99 -14.93 19.69
N ILE A 307 -2.76 -13.98 20.60
CA ILE A 307 -1.58 -13.88 21.46
C ILE A 307 -2.02 -14.38 22.84
N THR A 308 -1.50 -15.53 23.26
CA THR A 308 -1.82 -16.11 24.56
C THR A 308 -1.31 -15.21 25.67
N GLY A 309 -2.19 -14.80 26.57
CA GLY A 309 -1.80 -13.99 27.72
C GLY A 309 -1.49 -14.83 28.96
N LEU A 310 -1.01 -14.15 30.00
CA LEU A 310 -0.59 -14.77 31.25
C LEU A 310 -1.72 -14.85 32.29
N SER A 311 -2.79 -14.08 32.12
CA SER A 311 -3.82 -13.83 33.14
C SER A 311 -5.19 -14.49 32.86
N ASN A 312 -5.21 -15.68 32.26
CA ASN A 312 -6.43 -16.33 31.72
C ASN A 312 -7.15 -15.51 30.63
N LEU A 313 -6.53 -14.45 30.14
CA LEU A 313 -7.00 -13.62 29.05
C LEU A 313 -6.00 -13.70 27.90
N ASP A 314 -6.51 -13.78 26.68
CA ASP A 314 -5.71 -13.72 25.46
C ASP A 314 -6.05 -12.44 24.70
N ALA A 315 -5.13 -11.94 23.87
CA ALA A 315 -5.43 -10.89 22.90
C ALA A 315 -5.69 -11.51 21.53
N GLU A 316 -6.88 -11.30 20.98
CA GLU A 316 -7.18 -11.65 19.61
C GLU A 316 -6.93 -10.43 18.72
N VAL A 317 -6.11 -10.62 17.70
CA VAL A 317 -5.74 -9.58 16.74
C VAL A 317 -6.34 -9.96 15.40
N THR A 318 -7.22 -9.10 14.91
CA THR A 318 -7.82 -9.20 13.58
C THR A 318 -7.19 -8.16 12.67
N ILE A 319 -6.79 -8.58 11.48
CA ILE A 319 -6.36 -7.71 10.38
C ILE A 319 -7.36 -7.86 9.24
N VAL A 320 -7.96 -6.76 8.82
CA VAL A 320 -8.69 -6.68 7.56
C VAL A 320 -7.76 -6.02 6.55
N TRP A 321 -7.32 -6.79 5.56
CA TRP A 321 -6.52 -6.27 4.46
C TRP A 321 -7.43 -5.70 3.38
N GLU A 322 -7.32 -4.40 3.15
CA GLU A 322 -8.20 -3.67 2.24
C GLU A 322 -7.74 -3.82 0.80
N LYS A 323 -8.69 -4.04 -0.11
CA LYS A 323 -8.36 -3.97 -1.54
C LYS A 323 -7.99 -2.54 -1.92
N PRO A 324 -7.07 -2.35 -2.89
CA PRO A 324 -6.72 -1.02 -3.37
C PRO A 324 -7.98 -0.28 -3.82
N PHE A 325 -7.96 1.05 -3.78
CA PHE A 325 -9.04 1.92 -4.27
C PHE A 325 -10.43 1.64 -3.69
N LYS A 326 -10.51 0.95 -2.54
CA LYS A 326 -11.75 0.41 -1.96
C LYS A 326 -12.59 -0.31 -3.03
N LEU A 327 -11.98 -1.14 -3.88
CA LEU A 327 -12.70 -1.76 -5.01
C LEU A 327 -13.83 -2.69 -4.57
N ASP A 328 -13.80 -3.15 -3.32
CA ASP A 328 -14.86 -3.93 -2.68
C ASP A 328 -16.03 -3.07 -2.16
N ASP A 329 -15.90 -1.73 -2.13
CA ASP A 329 -16.98 -0.87 -1.65
C ASP A 329 -18.16 -0.98 -2.63
N PRO A 330 -19.31 -1.53 -2.21
CA PRO A 330 -20.43 -1.70 -3.11
C PRO A 330 -20.86 -0.32 -3.57
N VAL A 331 -20.94 -0.12 -4.89
CA VAL A 331 -21.55 1.09 -5.47
C VAL A 331 -22.87 1.27 -4.75
N ALA A 332 -22.99 2.38 -4.01
CA ALA A 332 -24.17 2.65 -3.20
C ALA A 332 -25.40 2.31 -4.05
N LYS A 333 -26.37 1.60 -3.47
CA LYS A 333 -27.69 1.30 -4.04
C LYS A 333 -28.52 2.59 -4.32
N LYS A 334 -27.91 3.67 -4.79
CA LYS A 334 -28.58 4.78 -5.44
C LYS A 334 -28.99 4.31 -6.84
N SER A 335 -30.06 3.53 -6.85
CA SER A 335 -31.08 3.49 -7.89
C SER A 335 -30.61 3.96 -9.27
N ILE A 336 -29.92 3.08 -9.98
CA ILE A 336 -30.07 3.05 -11.43
C ILE A 336 -30.91 1.82 -11.72
N ASN A 337 -32.23 2.00 -11.59
CA ASN A 337 -33.19 1.20 -12.32
C ASN A 337 -32.99 1.54 -13.81
N CYS A 338 -31.96 0.98 -14.42
CA CYS A 338 -31.90 0.83 -15.87
C CYS A 338 -32.24 -0.62 -16.14
N GLY A 339 -33.55 -0.88 -16.25
CA GLY A 339 -34.02 -1.98 -17.05
C GLY A 339 -33.52 -1.80 -18.49
N ILE A 340 -33.44 -2.94 -19.18
CA ILE A 340 -32.98 -3.18 -20.56
C ILE A 340 -31.52 -3.62 -20.64
N HIS A 341 -31.37 -4.94 -20.80
CA HIS A 341 -30.16 -5.59 -21.28
C HIS A 341 -29.71 -5.04 -22.65
N SER A 342 -28.40 -5.07 -22.83
CA SER A 342 -27.64 -5.22 -24.09
C SER A 342 -27.21 -3.95 -24.85
N HIS A 343 -25.90 -3.96 -25.16
CA HIS A 343 -25.18 -3.21 -26.20
C HIS A 343 -24.67 -1.80 -25.86
N PHE A 344 -23.48 -1.72 -25.24
CA PHE A 344 -22.26 -1.09 -25.81
C PHE A 344 -21.06 -1.44 -24.91
N TRP A 345 -20.61 -2.70 -25.01
CA TRP A 345 -19.43 -3.20 -24.32
C TRP A 345 -18.21 -2.60 -25.01
N ALA A 346 -17.75 -1.43 -24.58
CA ALA A 346 -16.42 -0.99 -24.98
C ALA A 346 -15.42 -1.96 -24.33
N PRO A 347 -14.59 -2.69 -25.09
CA PRO A 347 -13.58 -3.56 -24.50
C PRO A 347 -12.73 -2.72 -23.55
N HIS A 348 -12.70 -3.10 -22.28
CA HIS A 348 -11.83 -2.49 -21.30
C HIS A 348 -10.40 -2.83 -21.67
N ALA A 349 -9.70 -1.86 -22.28
CA ALA A 349 -8.31 -2.00 -22.63
C ALA A 349 -7.49 -2.05 -21.34
N VAL A 350 -6.71 -3.11 -21.20
CA VAL A 350 -5.76 -3.28 -20.10
C VAL A 350 -4.37 -3.01 -20.66
N GLU A 351 -3.57 -2.22 -19.94
CA GLU A 351 -2.17 -2.00 -20.26
C GLU A 351 -1.31 -2.48 -19.09
N VAL A 352 -0.35 -3.36 -19.38
CA VAL A 352 0.66 -3.78 -18.42
C VAL A 352 1.90 -2.91 -18.68
N PHE A 353 2.09 -1.88 -17.87
CA PHE A 353 3.16 -0.90 -18.08
C PHE A 353 4.55 -1.47 -17.79
N SER A 354 4.66 -2.24 -16.72
CA SER A 354 5.96 -2.76 -16.28
C SER A 354 5.79 -3.91 -15.30
N ILE A 355 6.74 -4.84 -15.38
CA ILE A 355 6.92 -5.90 -14.39
C ILE A 355 8.29 -5.74 -13.78
N PHE A 356 8.37 -5.71 -12.45
CA PHE A 356 9.62 -5.65 -11.73
C PHE A 356 9.89 -6.93 -10.96
N ILE A 357 11.15 -7.33 -10.91
CA ILE A 357 11.63 -8.46 -10.13
C ILE A 357 12.35 -7.92 -8.90
N GLY A 358 11.76 -8.16 -7.72
CA GLY A 358 12.38 -7.91 -6.44
C GLY A 358 13.35 -9.02 -6.08
N ARG A 359 14.59 -8.63 -5.73
CA ARG A 359 15.66 -9.52 -5.29
C ARG A 359 16.39 -8.94 -4.07
N GLU A 360 16.76 -9.79 -3.12
CA GLU A 360 17.52 -9.39 -1.93
C GLU A 360 18.97 -9.02 -2.27
N THR A 361 19.56 -9.70 -3.26
CA THR A 361 20.93 -9.44 -3.71
C THR A 361 20.94 -8.85 -5.10
N ASP A 362 21.79 -7.87 -5.35
CA ASP A 362 21.93 -7.25 -6.66
C ASP A 362 22.79 -8.06 -7.65
N LYS A 363 22.84 -9.38 -7.48
CA LYS A 363 23.53 -10.28 -8.40
C LYS A 363 22.75 -10.38 -9.72
N PRO A 364 23.43 -10.56 -10.86
CA PRO A 364 22.75 -10.80 -12.13
C PRO A 364 21.88 -12.06 -12.02
N LEU A 365 20.68 -12.01 -12.61
CA LEU A 365 19.77 -13.16 -12.72
C LEU A 365 19.62 -13.55 -14.18
N ARG A 366 19.50 -14.85 -14.45
CA ARG A 366 19.29 -15.43 -15.77
C ARG A 366 17.88 -16.01 -15.80
N LEU A 367 16.91 -15.17 -16.09
CA LEU A 367 15.49 -15.48 -15.99
C LEU A 367 14.97 -16.17 -17.25
N HIS A 368 14.31 -17.30 -17.07
CA HIS A 368 13.52 -17.98 -18.09
C HIS A 368 12.10 -18.23 -17.59
N GLY A 369 11.22 -18.67 -18.50
CA GLY A 369 9.81 -18.90 -18.23
C GLY A 369 8.91 -17.91 -18.94
N MET A 370 7.70 -17.72 -18.42
CA MET A 370 6.62 -17.03 -19.08
C MET A 370 5.88 -16.05 -18.15
N VAL A 371 5.53 -14.90 -18.73
CA VAL A 371 4.45 -14.04 -18.23
C VAL A 371 3.36 -14.03 -19.28
N ALA A 372 2.13 -14.30 -18.87
CA ALA A 372 0.98 -14.26 -19.76
C ALA A 372 -0.18 -13.47 -19.15
N PHE A 373 -0.95 -12.82 -20.03
CA PHE A 373 -2.21 -12.18 -19.74
C PHE A 373 -3.35 -13.09 -20.21
N GLY A 374 -4.37 -13.30 -19.39
CA GLY A 374 -5.63 -13.93 -19.77
C GLY A 374 -6.76 -12.92 -19.68
N GLY A 375 -7.61 -12.85 -20.71
CA GLY A 375 -8.81 -12.02 -20.68
C GLY A 375 -9.84 -12.49 -21.71
N GLY A 376 -10.86 -11.67 -21.95
CA GLY A 376 -11.95 -11.99 -22.88
C GLY A 376 -11.53 -12.57 -24.25
N PRO A 377 -10.49 -12.01 -24.93
CA PRO A 377 -10.04 -12.53 -26.23
C PRO A 377 -9.19 -13.81 -26.18
N GLY A 378 -8.80 -14.28 -24.98
CA GLY A 378 -7.91 -15.41 -24.76
C GLY A 378 -6.61 -15.04 -24.03
N GLY A 379 -5.67 -15.99 -24.02
CA GLY A 379 -4.35 -15.83 -23.38
C GLY A 379 -3.30 -15.27 -24.34
N PHE A 380 -2.50 -14.31 -23.86
CA PHE A 380 -1.41 -13.65 -24.60
C PHE A 380 -0.11 -13.69 -23.81
N LYS A 381 0.99 -14.08 -24.46
CA LYS A 381 2.32 -14.06 -23.85
C LYS A 381 2.89 -12.63 -23.86
N LEU A 382 3.22 -12.10 -22.69
CA LEU A 382 3.87 -10.79 -22.53
C LEU A 382 5.40 -10.93 -22.49
N PHE A 383 5.87 -12.04 -21.94
CA PHE A 383 7.28 -12.44 -21.88
C PHE A 383 7.34 -13.96 -22.00
N ASN A 384 8.30 -14.47 -22.78
CA ASN A 384 8.54 -15.89 -22.91
C ASN A 384 10.02 -16.13 -23.27
N ARG A 385 10.71 -16.91 -22.45
CA ARG A 385 12.10 -17.31 -22.65
C ARG A 385 12.30 -18.77 -22.24
N CYS A 386 13.06 -19.52 -23.02
CA CYS A 386 13.44 -20.87 -22.64
C CYS A 386 14.69 -20.85 -21.75
N LYS A 387 14.97 -21.97 -21.08
CA LYS A 387 16.14 -22.11 -20.20
C LYS A 387 17.48 -21.95 -20.95
N ASP A 388 17.50 -22.27 -22.24
CA ASP A 388 18.70 -22.19 -23.10
C ASP A 388 18.95 -20.77 -23.64
N ASP A 389 17.92 -19.91 -23.67
CA ASP A 389 18.00 -18.47 -24.00
C ASP A 389 17.39 -17.61 -22.87
N PRO A 390 18.01 -17.59 -21.67
CA PRO A 390 17.49 -16.83 -20.56
C PRO A 390 17.72 -15.33 -20.76
N PHE A 391 16.80 -14.51 -20.26
CA PHE A 391 17.00 -13.06 -20.16
C PHE A 391 17.93 -12.73 -18.99
N ILE A 392 18.97 -11.96 -19.26
CA ILE A 392 19.91 -11.51 -18.23
C ILE A 392 19.40 -10.21 -17.61
N LEU A 393 19.05 -10.25 -16.34
CA LEU A 393 18.69 -9.08 -15.53
C LEU A 393 19.92 -8.59 -14.77
N ASP A 394 20.61 -7.59 -15.33
CA ASP A 394 21.84 -7.01 -14.80
C ASP A 394 21.68 -6.41 -13.38
N PRO A 395 22.78 -6.30 -12.60
CA PRO A 395 22.83 -5.50 -11.37
C PRO A 395 22.25 -4.09 -11.56
N GLY A 396 21.54 -3.58 -10.56
CA GLY A 396 20.86 -2.29 -10.56
C GLY A 396 19.57 -2.22 -11.38
N ARG A 397 19.21 -3.29 -12.12
CA ARG A 397 17.97 -3.37 -12.90
C ARG A 397 17.00 -4.36 -12.29
N ASN A 398 15.74 -3.92 -12.19
CA ASN A 398 14.63 -4.77 -11.73
C ASN A 398 13.55 -4.93 -12.81
N LEU A 399 13.61 -4.18 -13.91
CA LEU A 399 12.57 -4.17 -14.94
C LEU A 399 12.71 -5.37 -15.88
N LEU A 400 11.63 -6.16 -16.01
CA LEU A 400 11.51 -7.19 -17.02
C LEU A 400 10.91 -6.59 -18.31
N PRO A 401 11.60 -6.67 -19.46
CA PRO A 401 11.08 -6.12 -20.70
C PRO A 401 9.91 -6.97 -21.21
N LEU A 402 8.78 -6.31 -21.46
CA LEU A 402 7.61 -6.92 -22.09
C LEU A 402 7.70 -6.70 -23.60
N LYS A 403 7.57 -7.78 -24.38
CA LYS A 403 7.73 -7.74 -25.84
C LYS A 403 6.42 -7.83 -26.62
N GLY A 404 5.29 -7.92 -25.95
CA GLY A 404 4.01 -8.07 -26.62
C GLY A 404 2.79 -8.09 -25.68
N PRO A 405 1.59 -8.29 -26.24
CA PRO A 405 1.32 -8.56 -27.65
C PRO A 405 1.12 -7.29 -28.49
N ASN A 406 1.23 -7.42 -29.82
CA ASN A 406 0.91 -6.35 -30.79
C ASN A 406 -0.60 -6.08 -30.94
N VAL A 407 -1.42 -6.69 -30.08
CA VAL A 407 -2.87 -6.50 -30.04
C VAL A 407 -3.29 -5.86 -28.72
N THR A 408 -4.39 -5.12 -28.74
CA THR A 408 -4.95 -4.55 -27.52
C THR A 408 -5.41 -5.67 -26.57
N LEU A 409 -4.87 -5.71 -25.36
CA LEU A 409 -5.36 -6.58 -24.30
C LEU A 409 -6.74 -6.09 -23.87
N ALA A 410 -7.73 -6.98 -23.87
CA ALA A 410 -9.06 -6.67 -23.38
C ALA A 410 -9.41 -7.57 -22.20
N GLY A 411 -9.83 -6.97 -21.09
CA GLY A 411 -10.18 -7.74 -19.90
C GLY A 411 -11.49 -8.51 -20.04
N GLY A 412 -12.50 -7.96 -20.70
CA GLY A 412 -13.85 -8.50 -20.60
C GLY A 412 -14.41 -8.29 -19.19
N ASP A 413 -15.04 -9.32 -18.60
CA ASP A 413 -15.59 -9.30 -17.24
C ASP A 413 -14.53 -9.42 -16.14
N ALA A 414 -13.44 -10.12 -16.45
CA ALA A 414 -12.30 -10.36 -15.58
C ALA A 414 -11.06 -10.69 -16.43
N PHE A 415 -9.90 -10.27 -15.95
CA PHE A 415 -8.61 -10.64 -16.52
C PHE A 415 -7.68 -11.21 -15.47
N GLU A 416 -6.65 -11.89 -15.92
CA GLU A 416 -5.60 -12.41 -15.06
C GLU A 416 -4.22 -12.23 -15.69
N ILE A 417 -3.21 -12.16 -14.83
CA ILE A 417 -1.82 -12.22 -15.24
C ILE A 417 -1.17 -13.36 -14.49
N SER A 418 -0.68 -14.34 -15.25
CA SER A 418 0.05 -15.49 -14.75
C SER A 418 1.54 -15.28 -14.94
N VAL A 419 2.31 -15.62 -13.92
CA VAL A 419 3.77 -15.59 -13.95
C VAL A 419 4.30 -16.94 -13.55
N ASP A 420 5.22 -17.44 -14.36
CA ASP A 420 6.05 -18.60 -14.10
C ASP A 420 7.46 -18.25 -14.55
N LEU A 421 8.26 -17.69 -13.64
CA LEU A 421 9.63 -17.25 -13.90
C LEU A 421 10.59 -17.96 -12.96
N GLU A 422 11.69 -18.44 -13.52
CA GLU A 422 12.76 -19.10 -12.79
C GLU A 422 14.11 -18.55 -13.23
N ASP A 423 15.03 -18.48 -12.29
CA ASP A 423 16.44 -18.25 -12.57
C ASP A 423 17.13 -19.59 -12.90
N VAL A 424 18.03 -19.58 -13.89
CA VAL A 424 18.78 -20.78 -14.31
C VAL A 424 19.53 -21.43 -13.14
N ASP A 425 20.06 -20.61 -12.23
CA ASP A 425 20.83 -21.06 -11.07
C ASP A 425 19.94 -21.40 -9.87
N GLY A 426 18.61 -21.30 -10.01
CA GLY A 426 17.62 -21.63 -9.00
C GLY A 426 17.53 -20.62 -7.85
N LEU A 427 18.13 -19.43 -7.99
CA LEU A 427 18.13 -18.40 -6.95
C LEU A 427 16.75 -17.73 -6.80
N VAL A 428 15.96 -17.73 -7.88
CA VAL A 428 14.65 -17.10 -7.95
C VAL A 428 13.66 -18.08 -8.59
N SER A 429 12.50 -18.24 -7.97
CA SER A 429 11.35 -18.94 -8.56
C SER A 429 10.08 -18.20 -8.17
N ILE A 430 9.38 -17.66 -9.16
CA ILE A 430 8.16 -16.86 -8.98
C ILE A 430 7.07 -17.52 -9.80
N LYS A 431 6.10 -18.13 -9.11
CA LYS A 431 4.95 -18.76 -9.74
C LYS A 431 3.68 -18.26 -9.08
N GLY A 432 2.73 -17.76 -9.87
CA GLY A 432 1.45 -17.34 -9.35
C GLY A 432 0.57 -16.67 -10.38
N ILE A 433 -0.66 -16.39 -9.98
CA ILE A 433 -1.66 -15.69 -10.79
C ILE A 433 -2.21 -14.53 -9.98
N VAL A 434 -2.36 -13.39 -10.64
CA VAL A 434 -3.15 -12.26 -10.17
C VAL A 434 -4.40 -12.17 -11.02
N SER A 435 -5.57 -12.36 -10.42
CA SER A 435 -6.86 -12.19 -11.09
C SER A 435 -7.53 -10.92 -10.62
N SER A 436 -8.10 -10.19 -11.57
CA SER A 436 -8.78 -8.92 -11.38
C SER A 436 -10.11 -9.04 -10.63
N GLY A 437 -10.61 -10.26 -10.44
CA GLY A 437 -11.92 -10.54 -9.84
C GLY A 437 -13.06 -10.37 -10.85
N TYR A 438 -14.20 -11.01 -10.55
CA TYR A 438 -15.42 -10.93 -11.37
C TYR A 438 -16.12 -9.58 -11.19
N GLY A 439 -16.68 -9.04 -12.27
CA GLY A 439 -17.56 -7.86 -12.22
C GLY A 439 -16.83 -6.53 -12.34
N ILE A 440 -15.65 -6.47 -12.97
CA ILE A 440 -14.91 -5.22 -13.21
C ILE A 440 -15.76 -4.18 -13.94
N ASP A 441 -16.61 -4.66 -14.84
CA ASP A 441 -17.58 -3.90 -15.59
C ASP A 441 -18.74 -3.35 -14.72
N HIS A 442 -18.91 -3.82 -13.47
CA HIS A 442 -19.87 -3.29 -12.51
C HIS A 442 -19.26 -2.26 -11.55
N HIS A 443 -17.93 -2.26 -11.39
CA HIS A 443 -17.19 -1.33 -10.52
C HIS A 443 -16.83 0.01 -11.21
N GLN A 444 -17.65 0.45 -12.17
CA GLN A 444 -17.30 1.41 -13.25
C GLN A 444 -16.80 2.82 -12.84
N GLY A 445 -16.68 3.16 -11.56
CA GLY A 445 -16.07 4.43 -11.12
C GLY A 445 -14.65 4.29 -10.58
N GLY A 446 -14.29 3.13 -10.01
CA GLY A 446 -13.08 2.99 -9.19
C GLY A 446 -11.82 2.58 -9.95
N TRP A 447 -11.94 1.88 -11.08
CA TRP A 447 -10.79 1.25 -11.76
C TRP A 447 -10.21 2.10 -12.92
N PHE A 448 -10.98 3.01 -13.50
CA PHE A 448 -10.55 3.73 -14.72
C PHE A 448 -9.52 4.82 -14.42
N ASN A 449 -8.50 4.92 -15.27
CA ASN A 449 -7.37 5.85 -15.14
C ASN A 449 -6.60 5.69 -13.82
N ARG A 450 -6.72 4.53 -13.14
CA ARG A 450 -5.96 4.22 -11.94
C ARG A 450 -4.84 3.24 -12.25
N LEU A 451 -3.70 3.45 -11.60
CA LEU A 451 -2.59 2.52 -11.63
C LEU A 451 -2.86 1.42 -10.61
N LEU A 452 -3.26 0.26 -11.11
CA LEU A 452 -3.43 -0.94 -10.31
C LEU A 452 -2.08 -1.62 -10.17
N CYS A 453 -1.75 -1.97 -8.95
CA CYS A 453 -0.51 -2.66 -8.66
C CYS A 453 -0.81 -4.04 -8.12
N SER A 454 0.07 -4.99 -8.39
CA SER A 454 -0.02 -6.30 -7.76
C SER A 454 1.36 -6.87 -7.46
N VAL A 455 1.40 -7.80 -6.50
CA VAL A 455 2.61 -8.49 -6.09
C VAL A 455 2.35 -9.99 -6.08
N ILE A 456 3.19 -10.74 -6.80
CA ILE A 456 3.26 -12.19 -6.71
C ILE A 456 4.50 -12.53 -5.89
N LYS A 457 4.28 -13.19 -4.75
CA LYS A 457 5.37 -13.64 -3.87
C LYS A 457 5.99 -14.90 -4.46
N GLY A 458 7.30 -14.90 -4.69
CA GLY A 458 8.08 -16.05 -5.10
C GLY A 458 8.69 -16.80 -3.91
N VAL A 459 9.35 -17.91 -4.21
CA VAL A 459 10.14 -18.67 -3.25
C VAL A 459 11.43 -17.89 -2.95
N TYR A 460 11.98 -18.06 -1.73
CA TYR A 460 13.22 -17.40 -1.28
C TYR A 460 13.17 -15.85 -1.26
N ARG A 461 12.01 -15.27 -0.88
CA ARG A 461 11.78 -13.81 -0.76
C ARG A 461 11.98 -13.00 -2.05
N SER A 462 11.99 -13.68 -3.19
CA SER A 462 11.90 -13.04 -4.49
C SER A 462 10.45 -12.67 -4.78
N HIS A 463 10.21 -11.58 -5.50
CA HIS A 463 8.85 -11.08 -5.76
C HIS A 463 8.73 -10.59 -7.21
N ALA A 464 7.60 -10.83 -7.87
CA ALA A 464 7.23 -10.11 -9.08
C ALA A 464 6.23 -9.00 -8.73
N TYR A 465 6.51 -7.79 -9.20
CA TYR A 465 5.68 -6.62 -9.01
C TYR A 465 5.11 -6.18 -10.35
N PHE A 466 3.85 -5.79 -10.38
CA PHE A 466 3.19 -5.34 -11.60
C PHE A 466 2.67 -3.94 -11.40
N LEU A 467 2.90 -3.08 -12.39
CA LEU A 467 2.18 -1.84 -12.58
C LEU A 467 1.30 -1.98 -13.82
N GLN A 468 0.00 -1.84 -13.64
CA GLN A 468 -1.02 -2.05 -14.65
C GLN A 468 -2.00 -0.87 -14.62
N GLY A 469 -2.67 -0.58 -15.73
CA GLY A 469 -3.77 0.39 -15.74
C GLY A 469 -4.88 -0.04 -16.67
N ALA A 470 -6.09 0.40 -16.35
CA ALA A 470 -7.27 0.23 -17.19
C ALA A 470 -7.75 1.60 -17.68
N SER A 471 -7.92 1.77 -19.00
CA SER A 471 -8.38 3.02 -19.61
C SER A 471 -9.68 2.84 -20.38
N ARG A 472 -10.48 3.91 -20.44
CA ARG A 472 -11.78 3.96 -21.14
C ARG A 472 -11.75 4.67 -22.50
N ARG A 473 -10.62 5.25 -22.96
CA ARG A 473 -10.59 5.99 -24.24
C ARG A 473 -9.20 6.20 -24.82
N TRP A 474 -9.07 5.99 -26.12
CA TRP A 474 -8.16 6.74 -26.99
C TRP A 474 -8.98 7.54 -28.01
N SER A 475 -8.71 8.85 -28.08
CA SER A 475 -8.88 9.63 -29.31
C SER A 475 -7.60 9.48 -30.12
N PHE A 476 -7.71 8.93 -31.33
CA PHE A 476 -6.61 8.91 -32.29
C PHE A 476 -6.09 10.33 -32.56
N ARG A 477 -4.81 10.59 -32.31
CA ARG A 477 -4.03 11.48 -33.17
C ARG A 477 -2.87 10.67 -33.74
N ARG A 478 -3.06 10.17 -34.96
CA ARG A 478 -1.94 9.85 -35.86
C ARG A 478 -1.10 11.12 -36.01
N HIS A 479 0.17 11.08 -35.63
CA HIS A 479 1.14 11.93 -36.28
C HIS A 479 1.63 11.18 -37.52
N ARG A 480 1.50 11.86 -38.66
CA ARG A 480 2.07 11.46 -39.95
C ARG A 480 3.59 11.56 -39.89
#